data_AF-A0A416W305-F1
#
_entry.id   AF-A0A416W305-F1
#
_cell.length_a   1.000
_cell.length_b   1.000
_cell.length_c   1.000
_cell.angle_alpha   90.00
_cell.angle_beta   90.00
_cell.angle_gamma   90.00
#
_symmetry.space_group_name_H-M   'P 1'
#
loop_
_entity.id
_entity.type
_entity.pdbx_description
1 polymer ?
#
loop_
_entity_poly.entity_id
_entity_poly.type
_entity_poly.pdbx_seq_one_letter_code
_entity_poly.pdbx_strand_id
1 'polypeptide(L)'
;MAKTGLSYYSSETDRFQDIRLKRLKKQYGCEGYAVFQYVQNEIFRVEGCYIRFTDDQAFDVAEYWGIDEERVLEIINYCTEIELFDRIIWKTKQVLTSESIQQKYAEICRRAKKRTLIPEDISLISEQEAHAVAASPLPLFDNTEEVTTKTGKAVYSTPKLEQTGNPAETRRVPQNFAENRHKEKEKKENPPSIPPMGTLEEEVSLRLKNIGKQALSATSNPANVPKRNTDGLMYRFQRLNISGREAEELLTISRGGEIGHPIWELLQQVDNSKGKITMPGRFLLAKLKAC
;
A
#
# COMPACT_ATOMS: atom_id res chain seq x y z
N MET A 1 2.43 13.87 21.71
CA MET A 1 2.71 12.49 21.24
C MET A 1 2.91 12.58 19.75
N ALA A 2 4.13 12.77 19.28
CA ALA A 2 4.32 12.96 17.85
C ALA A 2 4.17 11.60 17.13
N LYS A 3 3.30 11.52 16.11
CA LYS A 3 3.72 10.94 14.83
C LYS A 3 4.18 12.17 14.02
N THR A 4 5.47 12.45 13.84
CA THR A 4 6.60 11.54 13.59
C THR A 4 6.31 10.65 12.38
N GLY A 5 5.68 11.20 11.32
CA GLY A 5 5.59 10.51 10.02
C GLY A 5 6.99 10.06 9.57
N LEU A 6 7.22 9.10 8.68
CA LEU A 6 6.38 8.35 7.75
C LEU A 6 6.51 6.85 8.05
N SER A 7 5.53 6.04 7.67
CA SER A 7 5.63 4.57 7.78
C SER A 7 5.70 3.86 6.42
N TYR A 8 5.28 4.50 5.32
CA TYR A 8 5.89 4.38 3.98
C TYR A 8 5.22 5.37 3.01
N TYR A 9 6.01 5.87 2.05
CA TYR A 9 5.60 6.50 0.79
C TYR A 9 6.81 6.42 -0.16
N SER A 10 6.55 6.08 -1.40
CA SER A 10 7.37 6.34 -2.59
C SER A 10 6.53 5.76 -3.70
N SER A 11 6.10 6.61 -4.62
CA SER A 11 5.27 6.20 -5.75
C SER A 11 5.78 6.91 -6.98
N GLU A 12 5.82 6.17 -8.08
CA GLU A 12 6.18 6.70 -9.38
C GLU A 12 5.27 7.87 -9.76
N THR A 13 5.86 9.01 -10.06
CA THR A 13 5.14 10.22 -10.44
C THR A 13 4.52 10.11 -11.83
N ASP A 14 5.11 9.29 -12.69
CA ASP A 14 4.70 8.99 -14.05
C ASP A 14 3.70 7.82 -14.14
N ARG A 15 3.33 7.18 -13.03
CA ARG A 15 2.35 6.08 -13.02
C ARG A 15 1.02 6.46 -13.68
N PHE A 16 0.61 7.72 -13.59
CA PHE A 16 -0.62 8.21 -14.23
C PHE A 16 -0.45 8.48 -15.73
N GLN A 17 0.78 8.46 -16.25
CA GLN A 17 1.09 8.57 -17.66
C GLN A 17 1.13 7.24 -18.38
N ASP A 18 1.27 6.13 -17.64
CA ASP A 18 1.23 4.78 -18.20
C ASP A 18 -0.09 4.57 -18.98
N ILE A 19 0.06 4.34 -20.29
CA ILE A 19 -1.07 4.15 -21.20
C ILE A 19 -1.90 2.92 -20.83
N ARG A 20 -1.29 1.90 -20.22
CA ARG A 20 -1.97 0.68 -19.76
C ARG A 20 -2.91 1.02 -18.60
N LEU A 21 -2.43 1.79 -17.62
CA LEU A 21 -3.28 2.26 -16.51
C LEU A 21 -4.40 3.20 -16.98
N LYS A 22 -4.15 4.03 -18.00
CA LYS A 22 -5.22 4.83 -18.65
C LYS A 22 -6.27 3.94 -19.32
N ARG A 23 -5.87 2.85 -20.00
CA ARG A 23 -6.80 1.87 -20.61
C ARG A 23 -7.61 1.13 -19.56
N LEU A 24 -6.97 0.66 -18.48
CA LEU A 24 -7.63 0.02 -17.34
C LEU A 24 -8.70 0.92 -16.73
N LYS A 25 -8.35 2.18 -16.44
CA LYS A 25 -9.28 3.17 -15.91
C LYS A 25 -10.42 3.48 -16.88
N LYS A 26 -10.16 3.50 -18.20
CA LYS A 26 -11.19 3.73 -19.20
C LYS A 26 -12.24 2.61 -19.23
N GLN A 27 -11.82 1.35 -19.05
CA GLN A 27 -12.69 0.19 -19.16
C GLN A 27 -13.42 -0.14 -17.84
N TYR A 28 -12.72 -0.05 -16.70
CA TYR A 28 -13.20 -0.49 -15.39
C TYR A 28 -13.25 0.62 -14.34
N GLY A 29 -13.08 1.88 -14.76
CA GLY A 29 -13.17 3.03 -13.85
C GLY A 29 -12.15 3.01 -12.72
N CYS A 30 -12.58 3.45 -11.54
CA CYS A 30 -11.76 3.44 -10.33
C CYS A 30 -11.56 2.02 -9.78
N GLU A 31 -12.50 1.11 -10.00
CA GLU A 31 -12.46 -0.27 -9.51
C GLU A 31 -11.27 -1.02 -10.11
N GLY A 32 -11.11 -0.97 -11.44
CA GLY A 32 -9.99 -1.62 -12.12
C GLY A 32 -8.64 -1.12 -11.59
N TYR A 33 -8.52 0.19 -11.40
CA TYR A 33 -7.31 0.77 -10.84
C TYR A 33 -7.06 0.35 -9.38
N ALA A 34 -8.11 0.29 -8.56
CA ALA A 34 -8.04 -0.13 -7.17
C ALA A 34 -7.59 -1.59 -7.03
N VAL A 35 -8.18 -2.49 -7.82
CA VAL A 35 -7.81 -3.91 -7.88
C VAL A 35 -6.35 -4.08 -8.30
N PHE A 36 -5.92 -3.44 -9.41
CA PHE A 36 -4.53 -3.51 -9.84
C PHE A 36 -3.57 -2.99 -8.75
N GLN A 37 -3.90 -1.87 -8.13
CA GLN A 37 -3.06 -1.27 -7.09
C GLN A 37 -2.95 -2.15 -5.84
N TYR A 38 -4.05 -2.80 -5.45
CA TYR A 38 -4.09 -3.75 -4.35
C TYR A 38 -3.20 -4.95 -4.65
N VAL A 39 -3.38 -5.60 -5.81
CA VAL A 39 -2.57 -6.77 -6.19
C VAL A 39 -1.10 -6.41 -6.31
N GLN A 40 -0.78 -5.24 -6.87
CA GLN A 40 0.61 -4.76 -6.90
C GLN A 40 1.18 -4.56 -5.49
N ASN A 41 0.38 -4.08 -4.54
CA ASN A 41 0.81 -3.96 -3.15
C ASN A 41 1.10 -5.33 -2.54
N GLU A 42 0.21 -6.30 -2.75
CA GLU A 42 0.38 -7.68 -2.26
C GLU A 42 1.63 -8.36 -2.82
N ILE A 43 1.90 -8.18 -4.11
CA ILE A 43 3.13 -8.67 -4.74
C ILE A 43 4.35 -8.15 -3.98
N PHE A 44 4.44 -6.85 -3.72
CA PHE A 44 5.59 -6.27 -3.01
C PHE A 44 5.62 -6.60 -1.51
N ARG A 45 4.47 -6.89 -0.90
CA ARG A 45 4.32 -7.19 0.52
C ARG A 45 4.75 -8.62 0.86
N VAL A 46 4.38 -9.59 0.02
CA VAL A 46 4.56 -11.03 0.29
C VAL A 46 5.92 -11.52 -0.25
N GLU A 47 6.04 -11.65 -1.57
CA GLU A 47 7.23 -12.25 -2.21
C GLU A 47 8.17 -11.21 -2.83
N GLY A 48 7.71 -9.96 -2.93
CA GLY A 48 8.47 -8.83 -3.48
C GLY A 48 8.44 -8.73 -5.02
N CYS A 49 8.28 -9.83 -5.74
CA CYS A 49 8.38 -9.86 -7.22
C CYS A 49 7.25 -10.56 -7.96
N TYR A 50 6.45 -11.38 -7.29
CA TYR A 50 5.27 -12.02 -7.85
C TYR A 50 4.23 -12.30 -6.76
N ILE A 51 3.07 -12.80 -7.16
CA ILE A 51 2.11 -13.43 -6.24
C ILE A 51 1.44 -14.60 -6.94
N ARG A 52 1.20 -15.69 -6.22
CA ARG A 52 0.33 -16.77 -6.71
C ARG A 52 -1.12 -16.34 -6.48
N PHE A 53 -1.87 -16.22 -7.56
CA PHE A 53 -3.21 -15.66 -7.53
C PHE A 53 -4.22 -16.77 -7.77
N THR A 54 -4.75 -17.30 -6.66
CA THR A 54 -5.78 -18.34 -6.60
C THR A 54 -7.12 -17.74 -6.19
N ASP A 55 -8.15 -18.57 -6.11
CA ASP A 55 -9.49 -18.17 -5.66
C ASP A 55 -9.45 -17.47 -4.30
N ASP A 56 -8.62 -17.93 -3.36
CA ASP A 56 -8.41 -17.25 -2.07
C ASP A 56 -7.96 -15.78 -2.22
N GLN A 57 -7.06 -15.50 -3.18
CA GLN A 57 -6.59 -14.13 -3.42
C GLN A 57 -7.63 -13.30 -4.19
N ALA A 58 -8.43 -13.92 -5.04
CA ALA A 58 -9.57 -13.26 -5.67
C ALA A 58 -10.62 -12.87 -4.61
N PHE A 59 -10.90 -13.77 -3.67
CA PHE A 59 -11.77 -13.53 -2.51
C PHE A 59 -11.25 -12.38 -1.64
N ASP A 60 -9.96 -12.39 -1.27
CA ASP A 60 -9.36 -11.32 -0.45
C ASP A 60 -9.53 -9.94 -1.08
N VAL A 61 -9.38 -9.83 -2.41
CA VAL A 61 -9.57 -8.58 -3.16
C VAL A 61 -11.04 -8.19 -3.23
N ALA A 62 -11.92 -9.16 -3.53
CA ALA A 62 -13.36 -8.98 -3.65
C ALA A 62 -13.96 -8.46 -2.35
N GLU A 63 -13.67 -9.13 -1.23
CA GLU A 63 -14.12 -8.76 0.11
C GLU A 63 -13.61 -7.37 0.51
N TYR A 64 -12.34 -7.06 0.21
CA TYR A 64 -11.76 -5.76 0.59
C TYR A 64 -12.42 -4.57 -0.13
N TRP A 65 -12.76 -4.73 -1.41
CA TRP A 65 -13.35 -3.66 -2.21
C TRP A 65 -14.87 -3.70 -2.31
N GLY A 66 -15.52 -4.76 -1.80
CA GLY A 66 -16.96 -4.97 -1.89
C GLY A 66 -17.43 -5.18 -3.33
N ILE A 67 -16.69 -5.97 -4.11
CA ILE A 67 -17.01 -6.32 -5.50
C ILE A 67 -17.03 -7.84 -5.66
N ASP A 68 -17.64 -8.34 -6.73
CA ASP A 68 -17.72 -9.78 -6.99
C ASP A 68 -16.37 -10.36 -7.42
N GLU A 69 -16.09 -11.61 -7.02
CA GLU A 69 -14.87 -12.34 -7.43
C GLU A 69 -14.76 -12.50 -8.95
N GLU A 70 -15.88 -12.75 -9.63
CA GLU A 70 -15.94 -12.81 -11.09
C GLU A 70 -15.45 -11.49 -11.70
N ARG A 71 -15.85 -10.36 -11.11
CA ARG A 71 -15.44 -9.03 -11.55
C ARG A 71 -13.95 -8.78 -11.31
N VAL A 72 -13.40 -9.25 -10.19
CA VAL A 72 -11.95 -9.23 -9.92
C VAL A 72 -11.21 -10.01 -11.02
N LEU A 73 -11.67 -11.23 -11.32
CA LEU A 73 -11.05 -12.07 -12.35
C LEU A 73 -11.12 -11.45 -13.75
N GLU A 74 -12.23 -10.80 -14.12
CA GLU A 74 -12.34 -10.03 -15.37
C GLU A 74 -11.27 -8.93 -15.45
N ILE A 75 -11.11 -8.15 -14.36
CA ILE A 75 -10.12 -7.08 -14.27
C ILE A 75 -8.71 -7.63 -14.37
N ILE A 76 -8.39 -8.74 -13.68
CA ILE A 76 -7.06 -9.37 -13.73
C ILE A 76 -6.75 -9.89 -15.13
N ASN A 77 -7.71 -10.55 -15.78
CA ASN A 77 -7.54 -10.99 -17.16
C ASN A 77 -7.29 -9.80 -18.09
N TYR A 78 -8.06 -8.71 -17.95
CA TYR A 78 -7.80 -7.50 -18.74
C TYR A 78 -6.42 -6.90 -18.44
N CYS A 79 -5.96 -6.88 -17.19
CA CYS A 79 -4.61 -6.44 -16.83
C CYS A 79 -3.52 -7.24 -17.56
N THR A 80 -3.75 -8.52 -17.84
CA THR A 80 -2.82 -9.34 -18.65
C THR A 80 -2.90 -9.02 -20.15
N GLU A 81 -4.07 -8.60 -20.65
CA GLU A 81 -4.25 -8.18 -22.05
C GLU A 81 -3.59 -6.84 -22.36
N ILE A 82 -3.58 -5.93 -21.38
CA ILE A 82 -2.88 -4.63 -21.50
C ILE A 82 -1.44 -4.70 -21.00
N GLU A 83 -0.88 -5.89 -20.76
CA GLU A 83 0.53 -6.11 -20.38
C GLU A 83 0.94 -5.41 -19.06
N LEU A 84 0.02 -5.24 -18.11
CA LEU A 84 0.37 -4.89 -16.73
C LEU A 84 0.95 -6.11 -15.98
N PHE A 85 0.45 -7.29 -16.33
CA PHE A 85 0.95 -8.60 -15.91
C PHE A 85 1.29 -9.44 -17.13
N ASP A 86 2.24 -10.36 -16.97
CA ASP A 86 2.60 -11.31 -18.01
C ASP A 86 1.48 -12.34 -18.22
N ARG A 87 1.03 -12.42 -19.47
CA ARG A 87 -0.09 -13.27 -19.86
C ARG A 87 0.26 -14.75 -19.80
N ILE A 88 1.49 -15.12 -20.17
CA ILE A 88 1.92 -16.51 -20.28
C ILE A 88 2.03 -17.10 -18.87
N ILE A 89 2.70 -16.39 -17.96
CA ILE A 89 2.85 -16.80 -16.55
C ILE A 89 1.50 -16.86 -15.85
N TRP A 90 0.60 -15.89 -16.11
CA TRP A 90 -0.76 -15.95 -15.57
C TRP A 90 -1.50 -17.21 -16.01
N LYS A 91 -1.52 -17.51 -17.31
CA LYS A 91 -2.28 -18.65 -17.85
C LYS A 91 -1.67 -20.01 -17.55
N THR A 92 -0.34 -20.11 -17.45
CA THR A 92 0.35 -21.39 -17.23
C THR A 92 0.52 -21.73 -15.75
N LYS A 93 0.74 -20.72 -14.89
CA LYS A 93 1.12 -20.93 -13.49
C LYS A 93 0.16 -20.31 -12.48
N GLN A 94 -0.83 -19.54 -12.94
CA GLN A 94 -1.70 -18.75 -12.05
C GLN A 94 -0.90 -17.83 -11.13
N VAL A 95 0.15 -17.22 -11.69
CA VAL A 95 1.04 -16.28 -11.00
C VAL A 95 0.94 -14.93 -11.69
N LEU A 96 0.83 -13.86 -10.90
CA LEU A 96 0.86 -12.49 -11.38
C LEU A 96 2.25 -11.90 -11.13
N THR A 97 2.89 -11.50 -12.22
CA THR A 97 4.20 -10.84 -12.25
C THR A 97 4.31 -10.08 -13.58
N SER A 98 5.27 -9.17 -13.68
CA SER A 98 5.66 -8.55 -14.95
C SER A 98 7.12 -8.12 -14.90
N GLU A 99 7.69 -7.84 -16.07
CA GLU A 99 9.06 -7.34 -16.18
C GLU A 99 9.27 -6.07 -15.32
N SER A 100 8.34 -5.12 -15.39
CA SER A 100 8.42 -3.87 -14.63
C SER A 100 8.37 -4.08 -13.11
N ILE A 101 7.57 -5.05 -12.65
CA ILE A 101 7.49 -5.42 -11.22
C ILE A 101 8.82 -6.03 -10.77
N GLN A 102 9.37 -6.97 -11.54
CA GLN A 102 10.63 -7.62 -11.21
C GLN A 102 11.81 -6.65 -11.24
N GLN A 103 11.86 -5.73 -12.21
CA GLN A 103 12.90 -4.71 -12.31
C GLN A 103 12.85 -3.78 -11.09
N LYS A 104 11.64 -3.36 -10.70
CA LYS A 104 11.42 -2.55 -9.50
C LYS A 104 11.85 -3.28 -8.23
N TYR A 105 11.51 -4.56 -8.09
CA TYR A 105 11.96 -5.38 -6.97
C TYR A 105 13.48 -5.52 -6.91
N ALA A 106 14.13 -5.78 -8.04
CA ALA A 106 15.58 -5.87 -8.14
C ALA A 106 16.24 -4.54 -7.74
N GLU A 107 15.67 -3.41 -8.15
CA GLU A 107 16.15 -2.10 -7.74
C GLU A 107 15.99 -1.86 -6.23
N ILE A 108 14.84 -2.22 -5.65
CA ILE A 108 14.60 -2.13 -4.20
C ILE A 108 15.62 -2.99 -3.44
N CYS A 109 15.85 -4.22 -3.87
CA CYS A 109 16.85 -5.12 -3.28
C CYS A 109 18.26 -4.55 -3.37
N ARG A 110 18.63 -4.00 -4.53
CA ARG A 110 19.92 -3.33 -4.76
C ARG A 110 20.13 -2.17 -3.79
N ARG A 111 19.13 -1.28 -3.64
CA ARG A 111 19.18 -0.14 -2.71
C ARG A 111 19.26 -0.59 -1.24
N ALA A 112 18.55 -1.67 -0.90
CA ALA A 112 18.55 -2.26 0.43
C ALA A 112 19.76 -3.16 0.73
N LYS A 113 20.66 -3.38 -0.24
CA LYS A 113 21.81 -4.31 -0.17
C LYS A 113 21.39 -5.74 0.21
N LYS A 114 20.22 -6.17 -0.29
CA LYS A 114 19.69 -7.53 -0.13
C LYS A 114 19.92 -8.35 -1.40
N ARG A 115 20.04 -9.67 -1.24
CA ARG A 115 20.09 -10.60 -2.38
C ARG A 115 18.73 -10.59 -3.08
N THR A 116 18.72 -10.28 -4.37
CA THR A 116 17.54 -10.46 -5.22
C THR A 116 17.31 -11.95 -5.43
N LEU A 117 16.13 -12.44 -5.07
CA LEU A 117 15.69 -13.81 -5.29
C LEU A 117 14.45 -13.75 -6.17
N ILE A 118 14.63 -13.96 -7.46
CA ILE A 118 13.54 -14.13 -8.43
C ILE A 118 13.64 -15.58 -8.91
N PRO A 119 12.60 -16.42 -8.72
CA PRO A 119 12.60 -17.78 -9.23
C PRO A 119 12.79 -17.81 -10.76
N GLU A 120 13.70 -18.66 -11.24
CA GLU A 120 14.08 -18.73 -12.67
C GLU A 120 12.89 -19.06 -13.56
N ASP A 121 11.95 -19.84 -13.05
CA ASP A 121 10.80 -20.33 -13.78
C ASP A 121 9.78 -19.21 -14.10
N ILE A 122 9.86 -18.06 -13.42
CA ILE A 122 9.02 -16.88 -13.68
C ILE A 122 9.86 -15.64 -14.04
N SER A 123 11.17 -15.79 -14.22
CA SER A 123 12.09 -14.69 -14.50
C SER A 123 11.86 -14.14 -15.91
N LEU A 124 11.53 -12.85 -16.00
CA LEU A 124 11.31 -12.14 -17.27
C LEU A 124 12.50 -11.24 -17.66
N ILE A 125 13.42 -10.96 -16.73
CA ILE A 125 14.52 -10.00 -16.95
C ILE A 125 15.71 -10.63 -17.69
N SER A 126 15.86 -11.96 -17.67
CA SER A 126 16.99 -12.65 -18.32
C SER A 126 16.84 -12.85 -19.83
N GLU A 127 15.63 -12.72 -20.39
CA GLU A 127 15.38 -13.11 -21.80
C GLU A 127 15.66 -11.99 -22.82
N GLN A 128 15.81 -10.73 -22.40
CA GLN A 128 16.01 -9.60 -23.34
C GLN A 128 17.47 -9.30 -23.71
N GLU A 129 18.46 -9.76 -22.95
CA GLU A 129 19.88 -9.57 -23.33
C GLU A 129 20.30 -10.51 -24.48
N ALA A 130 19.55 -11.58 -24.76
CA ALA A 130 19.87 -12.54 -25.82
C ALA A 130 19.49 -12.08 -27.24
N HIS A 131 18.61 -11.07 -27.38
CA HIS A 131 18.12 -10.62 -28.71
C HIS A 131 18.59 -9.21 -29.12
N ALA A 132 19.42 -8.54 -28.33
CA ALA A 132 20.00 -7.23 -28.68
C ALA A 132 21.51 -7.26 -29.01
N VAL A 133 22.18 -8.42 -28.95
CA VAL A 133 23.63 -8.54 -29.22
C VAL A 133 23.92 -9.52 -30.36
N ALA A 134 23.29 -9.28 -31.51
CA ALA A 134 23.66 -9.93 -32.77
C ALA A 134 23.68 -8.91 -33.91
N ALA A 135 24.54 -7.90 -33.77
CA ALA A 135 24.98 -7.07 -34.88
C ALA A 135 26.50 -6.86 -34.79
N SER A 136 27.20 -7.85 -35.37
CA SER A 136 28.48 -7.79 -36.09
C SER A 136 29.60 -6.83 -35.61
N PRO A 137 30.80 -7.34 -35.26
CA PRO A 137 32.00 -6.51 -35.14
C PRO A 137 32.38 -5.98 -36.53
N LEU A 138 32.56 -4.65 -36.66
CA LEU A 138 33.13 -4.01 -37.85
C LEU A 138 34.59 -4.47 -38.07
N PRO A 139 35.05 -4.63 -39.32
CA PRO A 139 36.37 -5.17 -39.60
C PRO A 139 37.47 -4.16 -39.26
N LEU A 140 38.49 -4.69 -38.58
CA LEU A 140 39.78 -4.07 -38.34
C LEU A 140 40.54 -3.99 -39.68
N PHE A 141 40.81 -2.78 -40.18
CA PHE A 141 41.79 -2.60 -41.25
C PHE A 141 43.14 -2.33 -40.61
N ASP A 142 44.00 -3.34 -40.66
CA ASP A 142 45.44 -3.23 -40.43
C ASP A 142 46.09 -3.03 -41.81
N ASN A 143 46.98 -2.05 -41.95
CA ASN A 143 48.02 -2.00 -42.98
C ASN A 143 49.05 -0.91 -42.64
N THR A 144 50.18 -1.38 -42.15
CA THR A 144 51.49 -0.72 -42.11
C THR A 144 51.93 -0.37 -43.53
N GLU A 145 52.35 0.87 -43.78
CA GLU A 145 53.59 1.23 -44.50
C GLU A 145 53.79 2.76 -44.51
N GLU A 146 55.00 3.18 -44.12
CA GLU A 146 55.48 4.57 -44.13
C GLU A 146 55.63 5.10 -45.57
N VAL A 147 55.64 6.45 -45.75
CA VAL A 147 56.67 7.21 -46.50
C VAL A 147 56.24 8.67 -46.77
N THR A 148 56.96 9.58 -46.11
CA THR A 148 57.41 10.97 -46.44
C THR A 148 56.48 12.04 -47.10
N THR A 149 56.38 13.16 -46.37
CA THR A 149 56.42 14.60 -46.77
C THR A 149 56.48 14.96 -48.25
N LYS A 150 55.64 15.92 -48.74
CA LYS A 150 56.00 17.24 -49.36
C LYS A 150 54.83 18.27 -49.35
N THR A 151 55.13 19.43 -48.77
CA THR A 151 54.80 20.84 -49.12
C THR A 151 53.81 21.17 -50.27
N GLY A 152 52.87 22.10 -50.01
CA GLY A 152 52.16 22.86 -51.06
C GLY A 152 51.12 23.85 -50.51
N LYS A 153 51.23 25.14 -50.89
CA LYS A 153 50.55 26.33 -50.32
C LYS A 153 49.20 26.68 -50.98
N ALA A 154 48.34 27.33 -50.18
CA ALA A 154 47.46 28.49 -50.43
C ALA A 154 46.31 28.40 -51.46
N VAL A 155 45.12 28.87 -51.07
CA VAL A 155 44.53 30.19 -51.44
C VAL A 155 43.10 30.30 -50.90
N TYR A 156 42.75 31.50 -50.41
CA TYR A 156 41.44 31.91 -49.89
C TYR A 156 40.38 32.10 -50.99
N SER A 157 39.12 31.76 -50.69
CA SER A 157 37.96 32.57 -51.09
C SER A 157 36.71 32.26 -50.23
N THR A 158 36.31 33.26 -49.45
CA THR A 158 34.91 33.53 -49.00
C THR A 158 34.40 34.72 -49.85
N PRO A 159 33.10 35.01 -50.07
CA PRO A 159 31.96 34.97 -49.10
C PRO A 159 30.65 34.42 -49.75
N LYS A 160 29.43 34.36 -49.16
CA LYS A 160 28.64 35.29 -48.34
C LYS A 160 27.40 34.53 -47.78
N LEU A 161 27.25 34.41 -46.46
CA LEU A 161 26.27 35.11 -45.59
C LEU A 161 24.83 35.25 -46.12
N GLU A 162 23.88 34.58 -45.45
CA GLU A 162 22.84 35.29 -44.68
C GLU A 162 22.67 34.65 -43.29
N GLN A 163 22.52 35.54 -42.29
CA GLN A 163 22.39 35.30 -40.85
C GLN A 163 20.91 35.03 -40.53
N THR A 164 20.56 34.25 -39.51
CA THR A 164 20.39 34.71 -38.12
C THR A 164 19.95 33.46 -37.34
N GLY A 165 20.63 33.02 -36.29
CA GLY A 165 20.49 33.51 -34.92
C GLY A 165 20.39 32.32 -33.94
N ASN A 166 21.53 31.93 -33.37
CA ASN A 166 21.66 31.11 -32.15
C ASN A 166 21.38 32.00 -30.90
N PRO A 167 21.42 31.52 -29.62
CA PRO A 167 21.94 30.24 -29.12
C PRO A 167 21.17 29.56 -27.96
N ALA A 168 21.64 28.32 -27.66
CA ALA A 168 21.97 27.69 -26.36
C ALA A 168 21.17 28.09 -25.09
N GLU A 169 20.90 27.19 -24.14
CA GLU A 169 21.96 26.62 -23.31
C GLU A 169 21.53 25.37 -22.52
N THR A 170 22.50 24.46 -22.46
CA THR A 170 22.57 23.20 -21.76
C THR A 170 22.62 23.37 -20.23
N ARG A 171 22.51 22.21 -19.54
CA ARG A 171 23.25 21.82 -18.31
C ARG A 171 22.46 21.91 -16.99
N ARG A 172 22.17 20.75 -16.37
CA ARG A 172 23.04 20.11 -15.35
C ARG A 172 22.32 18.95 -14.64
N VAL A 173 23.05 17.84 -14.55
CA VAL A 173 22.92 16.80 -13.52
C VAL A 173 23.25 17.41 -12.14
N PRO A 174 22.66 16.90 -11.05
CA PRO A 174 23.40 16.83 -9.79
C PRO A 174 23.50 15.40 -9.25
N GLN A 175 24.74 15.07 -8.87
CA GLN A 175 25.14 14.01 -7.98
C GLN A 175 24.87 14.38 -6.50
N ASN A 176 24.70 13.33 -5.70
CA ASN A 176 24.91 13.22 -4.24
C ASN A 176 23.89 13.86 -3.29
N PHE A 177 23.24 13.00 -2.48
CA PHE A 177 22.86 13.37 -1.11
C PHE A 177 23.26 12.27 -0.14
N ALA A 178 23.77 12.73 0.99
CA ALA A 178 24.58 12.01 1.95
C ALA A 178 23.78 11.09 2.89
N GLU A 179 24.53 10.13 3.42
CA GLU A 179 24.22 9.15 4.45
C GLU A 179 23.64 9.76 5.75
N ASN A 180 22.64 9.09 6.33
CA ASN A 180 22.49 9.01 7.78
C ASN A 180 21.95 7.63 8.15
N ARG A 181 22.81 6.82 8.81
CA ARG A 181 22.45 5.52 9.40
C ARG A 181 22.06 5.72 10.85
N HIS A 182 20.92 5.16 11.25
CA HIS A 182 20.72 4.70 12.62
C HIS A 182 20.38 3.21 12.58
N LYS A 183 21.17 2.43 13.31
CA LYS A 183 20.99 0.98 13.54
C LYS A 183 19.90 0.81 14.61
N GLU A 184 18.90 -0.02 14.35
CA GLU A 184 18.15 -0.67 15.41
C GLU A 184 17.84 -2.12 15.03
N LYS A 185 18.06 -3.01 16.01
CA LYS A 185 18.05 -4.47 15.89
C LYS A 185 16.61 -5.00 15.84
N GLU A 186 16.43 -6.09 15.09
CA GLU A 186 15.23 -6.91 15.06
C GLU A 186 14.74 -7.33 16.45
N LYS A 187 13.44 -7.20 16.67
CA LYS A 187 12.66 -8.21 17.40
C LYS A 187 11.47 -8.61 16.54
N LYS A 188 11.43 -9.91 16.23
CA LYS A 188 10.26 -10.62 15.70
C LYS A 188 9.10 -10.46 16.68
N GLU A 189 7.96 -10.01 16.16
CA GLU A 189 6.61 -10.43 16.58
C GLU A 189 5.64 -9.88 15.53
N ASN A 190 4.88 -10.78 14.87
CA ASN A 190 3.83 -10.43 13.91
C ASN A 190 2.74 -9.62 14.62
N PRO A 191 2.25 -8.50 14.07
CA PRO A 191 1.03 -7.89 14.57
C PRO A 191 -0.20 -8.71 14.11
N PRO A 192 -1.26 -8.80 14.94
CA PRO A 192 -2.49 -9.47 14.55
C PRO A 192 -3.21 -8.65 13.49
N SER A 193 -3.76 -9.35 12.50
CA SER A 193 -4.64 -8.81 11.47
C SER A 193 -5.78 -8.00 12.10
N ILE A 194 -5.87 -6.73 11.73
CA ILE A 194 -7.01 -5.87 12.01
C ILE A 194 -8.01 -6.08 10.86
N PRO A 195 -9.26 -6.50 11.11
CA PRO A 195 -10.29 -6.57 10.06
C PRO A 195 -10.81 -5.16 9.71
N PRO A 196 -11.34 -4.94 8.50
CA PRO A 196 -11.80 -3.64 8.05
C PRO A 196 -12.97 -3.11 8.91
N MET A 197 -12.84 -1.85 9.29
CA MET A 197 -13.77 -1.04 10.07
C MET A 197 -14.88 -0.54 9.14
N GLY A 198 -16.00 -1.27 9.08
CA GLY A 198 -17.16 -0.86 8.28
C GLY A 198 -18.48 -1.52 8.67
N THR A 199 -18.45 -2.74 9.21
CA THR A 199 -19.67 -3.51 9.51
C THR A 199 -20.07 -3.52 10.98
N LEU A 200 -19.13 -3.25 11.90
CA LEU A 200 -19.38 -3.26 13.34
C LEU A 200 -20.27 -2.10 13.82
N GLU A 201 -20.16 -0.91 13.24
CA GLU A 201 -20.98 0.24 13.69
C GLU A 201 -22.46 0.03 13.36
N GLU A 202 -22.76 -0.56 12.22
CA GLU A 202 -24.14 -0.78 11.76
C GLU A 202 -24.78 -1.99 12.46
N GLU A 203 -24.03 -3.08 12.65
CA GLU A 203 -24.51 -4.28 13.34
C GLU A 203 -24.69 -4.04 14.86
N VAL A 204 -23.76 -3.29 15.49
CA VAL A 204 -23.88 -2.88 16.90
C VAL A 204 -25.02 -1.88 17.08
N SER A 205 -25.22 -0.95 16.14
CA SER A 205 -26.33 0.01 16.18
C SER A 205 -27.70 -0.67 16.00
N LEU A 206 -27.80 -1.68 15.14
CA LEU A 206 -29.01 -2.52 15.01
C LEU A 206 -29.27 -3.36 16.26
N ARG A 207 -28.23 -3.96 16.86
CA ARG A 207 -28.37 -4.73 18.10
C ARG A 207 -28.73 -3.84 19.30
N LEU A 208 -28.22 -2.61 19.37
CA LEU A 208 -28.60 -1.62 20.40
C LEU A 208 -30.06 -1.19 20.27
N LYS A 209 -30.55 -0.98 19.04
CA LYS A 209 -31.99 -0.70 18.80
C LYS A 209 -32.87 -1.85 19.28
N ASN A 210 -32.39 -3.09 19.21
CA ASN A 210 -33.12 -4.27 19.68
C ASN A 210 -33.02 -4.48 21.20
N ILE A 211 -31.88 -4.20 21.82
CA ILE A 211 -31.71 -4.21 23.30
C ILE A 211 -32.55 -3.10 23.95
N GLY A 212 -32.58 -1.90 23.36
CA GLY A 212 -33.43 -0.79 23.80
C GLY A 212 -34.92 -1.10 23.72
N LYS A 213 -35.34 -1.93 22.75
CA LYS A 213 -36.73 -2.41 22.61
C LYS A 213 -37.07 -3.53 23.60
N GLN A 214 -36.13 -4.43 23.93
CA GLN A 214 -36.35 -5.48 24.94
C GLN A 214 -36.44 -4.93 26.38
N ALA A 215 -35.79 -3.80 26.68
CA ALA A 215 -35.90 -3.14 27.99
C ALA A 215 -37.22 -2.36 28.20
N LEU A 216 -38.03 -2.16 27.15
CA LEU A 216 -39.29 -1.40 27.20
C LEU A 216 -40.53 -2.25 27.51
N SER A 217 -40.40 -3.57 27.73
CA SER A 217 -41.53 -4.44 28.10
C SER A 217 -41.73 -4.63 29.60
N ALA A 218 -40.89 -4.04 30.44
CA ALA A 218 -41.02 -4.13 31.89
C ALA A 218 -40.64 -2.81 32.57
N THR A 219 -41.50 -1.80 32.47
CA THR A 219 -41.93 -0.92 33.57
C THR A 219 -42.66 0.31 33.03
N SER A 220 -43.84 0.53 33.59
CA SER A 220 -44.70 1.69 33.43
C SER A 220 -44.11 2.94 34.10
N ASN A 221 -43.81 3.99 33.33
CA ASN A 221 -44.02 5.43 33.62
C ASN A 221 -43.08 6.32 32.77
N PRO A 222 -43.60 7.25 31.94
CA PRO A 222 -42.80 8.05 31.00
C PRO A 222 -42.02 9.22 31.65
N ALA A 223 -41.99 9.34 32.98
CA ALA A 223 -41.39 10.47 33.70
C ALA A 223 -39.99 10.20 34.27
N ASN A 224 -39.45 8.98 34.13
CA ASN A 224 -38.16 8.62 34.74
C ASN A 224 -37.31 7.76 33.80
N VAL A 225 -37.15 8.21 32.54
CA VAL A 225 -36.19 7.59 31.61
C VAL A 225 -34.80 8.01 32.05
N PRO A 226 -33.92 7.10 32.51
CA PRO A 226 -32.58 7.46 32.90
C PRO A 226 -31.87 8.10 31.71
N LYS A 227 -31.34 9.31 31.89
CA LYS A 227 -30.60 10.01 30.85
C LYS A 227 -29.31 9.22 30.60
N ARG A 228 -29.15 8.67 29.40
CA ARG A 228 -27.99 7.86 29.01
C ARG A 228 -27.12 8.63 28.02
N ASN A 229 -25.81 8.41 28.06
CA ASN A 229 -24.87 8.96 27.11
C ASN A 229 -24.04 7.83 26.50
N THR A 230 -24.64 7.10 25.56
CA THR A 230 -23.99 6.01 24.83
C THR A 230 -22.82 6.52 23.99
N ASP A 231 -23.02 7.64 23.29
CA ASP A 231 -22.08 8.15 22.30
C ASP A 231 -20.79 8.64 22.96
N GLY A 232 -20.92 9.32 24.10
CA GLY A 232 -19.77 9.74 24.91
C GLY A 232 -19.01 8.57 25.52
N LEU A 233 -19.70 7.45 25.79
CA LEU A 233 -19.07 6.25 26.31
C LEU A 233 -18.26 5.54 25.21
N MET A 234 -18.86 5.38 24.02
CA MET A 234 -18.19 4.78 22.85
C MET A 234 -16.97 5.59 22.42
N TYR A 235 -17.07 6.92 22.39
CA TYR A 235 -15.93 7.79 22.09
C TYR A 235 -14.74 7.55 23.05
N ARG A 236 -15.03 7.37 24.35
CA ARG A 236 -13.98 7.08 25.34
C ARG A 236 -13.38 5.69 25.16
N PHE A 237 -14.19 4.68 24.82
CA PHE A 237 -13.68 3.33 24.55
C PHE A 237 -12.74 3.29 23.34
N GLN A 238 -13.09 4.01 22.28
CA GLN A 238 -12.24 4.16 21.09
C GLN A 238 -10.92 4.86 21.44
N ARG A 239 -10.98 5.95 22.23
CA ARG A 239 -9.77 6.68 22.65
C ARG A 239 -8.84 5.84 23.53
N LEU A 240 -9.40 4.95 24.35
CA LEU A 240 -8.66 4.05 25.23
C LEU A 240 -8.26 2.72 24.54
N ASN A 241 -8.58 2.58 23.24
CA ASN A 241 -8.28 1.41 22.43
C ASN A 241 -8.77 0.09 23.06
N ILE A 242 -9.97 0.13 23.65
CA ILE A 242 -10.64 -1.02 24.27
C ILE A 242 -11.16 -1.94 23.16
N SER A 243 -10.96 -3.25 23.31
CA SER A 243 -11.41 -4.24 22.31
C SER A 243 -12.94 -4.24 22.18
N GLY A 244 -13.47 -4.50 20.98
CA GLY A 244 -14.93 -4.55 20.73
C GLY A 244 -15.67 -5.48 21.70
N ARG A 245 -15.11 -6.64 22.02
CA ARG A 245 -15.68 -7.59 22.98
C ARG A 245 -15.75 -7.02 24.41
N GLU A 246 -14.71 -6.31 24.84
CA GLU A 246 -14.69 -5.66 26.16
C GLU A 246 -15.64 -4.46 26.21
N ALA A 247 -15.76 -3.72 25.10
CA ALA A 247 -16.66 -2.58 24.97
C ALA A 247 -18.14 -3.02 25.03
N GLU A 248 -18.53 -4.10 24.36
CA GLU A 248 -19.88 -4.67 24.44
C GLU A 248 -20.27 -5.10 25.86
N GLU A 249 -19.34 -5.75 26.56
CA GLU A 249 -19.55 -6.17 27.94
C GLU A 249 -19.67 -4.96 28.88
N LEU A 250 -18.79 -3.96 28.74
CA LEU A 250 -18.87 -2.72 29.50
C LEU A 250 -20.15 -1.93 29.21
N LEU A 251 -20.62 -1.92 27.97
CA LEU A 251 -21.86 -1.25 27.58
C LEU A 251 -23.08 -1.92 28.21
N THR A 252 -23.07 -3.25 28.28
CA THR A 252 -24.11 -4.05 28.94
C THR A 252 -24.13 -3.78 30.44
N ILE A 253 -22.97 -3.86 31.10
CA ILE A 253 -22.84 -3.63 32.54
C ILE A 253 -23.21 -2.19 32.91
N SER A 254 -22.82 -1.21 32.08
CA SER A 254 -23.10 0.21 32.31
C SER A 254 -24.49 0.69 31.87
N ARG A 255 -25.37 -0.23 31.46
CA ARG A 255 -26.73 0.06 30.98
C ARG A 255 -26.76 1.09 29.85
N GLY A 256 -25.78 1.03 28.96
CA GLY A 256 -25.64 1.98 27.86
C GLY A 256 -25.09 3.35 28.28
N GLY A 257 -24.27 3.40 29.34
CA GLY A 257 -23.71 4.67 29.83
C GLY A 257 -24.74 5.54 30.53
N GLU A 258 -25.51 4.96 31.44
CA GLU A 258 -26.42 5.69 32.33
C GLU A 258 -25.67 6.82 33.07
N ILE A 259 -26.20 8.04 33.04
CA ILE A 259 -25.58 9.19 33.72
C ILE A 259 -25.65 8.95 35.23
N GLY A 260 -24.50 9.00 35.91
CA GLY A 260 -24.35 8.65 37.31
C GLY A 260 -23.85 7.22 37.56
N HIS A 261 -23.73 6.38 36.52
CA HIS A 261 -23.12 5.07 36.64
C HIS A 261 -21.61 5.17 36.97
N PRO A 262 -21.05 4.30 37.85
CA PRO A 262 -19.64 4.35 38.28
C PRO A 262 -18.62 4.22 37.14
N ILE A 263 -19.05 3.74 35.97
CA ILE A 263 -18.22 3.69 34.76
C ILE A 263 -17.58 5.04 34.42
N TRP A 264 -18.30 6.15 34.63
CA TRP A 264 -17.81 7.49 34.27
C TRP A 264 -16.66 7.93 35.18
N GLU A 265 -16.75 7.62 36.46
CA GLU A 265 -15.68 7.90 37.43
C GLU A 265 -14.47 7.00 37.16
N LEU A 266 -14.68 5.72 36.88
CA LEU A 266 -13.60 4.80 36.54
C LEU A 266 -12.88 5.19 35.23
N LEU A 267 -13.60 5.67 34.22
CA LEU A 267 -13.00 6.22 33.00
C LEU A 267 -12.16 7.47 33.29
N GLN A 268 -12.63 8.33 34.20
CA GLN A 268 -11.85 9.49 34.63
C GLN A 268 -10.58 9.07 35.40
N GLN A 269 -10.64 8.01 36.21
CA GLN A 269 -9.46 7.45 36.88
C GLN A 269 -8.44 6.90 35.88
N VAL A 270 -8.90 6.25 34.81
CA VAL A 270 -8.04 5.78 33.72
C VAL A 270 -7.35 6.95 33.02
N ASP A 271 -8.10 8.00 32.65
CA ASP A 271 -7.55 9.21 32.03
C ASP A 271 -6.51 9.90 32.94
N ASN A 272 -6.81 10.00 34.24
CA ASN A 272 -5.93 10.62 35.24
C ASN A 272 -4.68 9.80 35.54
N SER A 273 -4.67 8.50 35.21
CA SER A 273 -3.55 7.60 35.46
C SER A 273 -2.33 7.90 34.57
N LYS A 274 -2.47 8.72 33.51
CA LYS A 274 -1.42 9.09 32.55
C LYS A 274 -0.61 7.87 32.04
N GLY A 275 -1.29 6.74 31.81
CA GLY A 275 -0.67 5.52 31.30
C GLY A 275 -0.18 4.52 32.35
N LYS A 276 -0.39 4.76 33.65
CA LYS A 276 -0.14 3.76 34.70
C LYS A 276 -1.06 2.54 34.59
N ILE A 277 -2.27 2.73 34.04
CA ILE A 277 -3.19 1.64 33.73
C ILE A 277 -2.96 1.23 32.28
N THR A 278 -2.26 0.12 32.08
CA THR A 278 -1.86 -0.38 30.75
C THR A 278 -2.98 -1.14 30.04
N MET A 279 -3.96 -1.66 30.78
CA MET A 279 -5.09 -2.45 30.26
C MET A 279 -6.44 -1.84 30.72
N PRO A 280 -6.91 -0.76 30.07
CA PRO A 280 -8.08 -0.01 30.53
C PRO A 280 -9.38 -0.84 30.49
N GLY A 281 -9.62 -1.64 29.44
CA GLY A 281 -10.82 -2.48 29.33
C GLY A 281 -10.95 -3.48 30.48
N ARG A 282 -9.89 -4.25 30.73
CA ARG A 282 -9.83 -5.21 31.85
C ARG A 282 -9.95 -4.55 33.21
N PHE A 283 -9.31 -3.39 33.41
CA PHE A 283 -9.41 -2.63 34.66
C PHE A 283 -10.86 -2.20 34.95
N LEU A 284 -11.54 -1.65 33.94
CA LEU A 284 -12.94 -1.22 34.07
C LEU A 284 -13.86 -2.40 34.36
N LEU A 285 -13.70 -3.52 33.63
CA LEU A 285 -14.49 -4.73 33.85
C LEU A 285 -14.27 -5.30 35.25
N ALA A 286 -13.02 -5.37 35.72
CA ALA A 286 -12.69 -5.88 37.05
C ALA A 286 -13.31 -5.02 38.16
N LYS A 287 -13.30 -3.70 38.01
CA LYS A 287 -13.88 -2.77 38.99
C LYS A 287 -15.41 -2.79 38.98
N LEU A 288 -16.02 -2.84 37.81
CA LEU A 288 -17.48 -2.85 37.69
C LEU A 288 -18.11 -4.19 38.09
N LYS A 289 -17.40 -5.31 37.94
CA LYS A 289 -17.86 -6.63 38.43
C LYS A 289 -17.66 -6.83 39.93
N ALA A 290 -16.85 -5.97 40.56
CA ALA A 290 -16.59 -6.00 42.00
C ALA A 290 -17.50 -5.05 42.81
N CYS A 291 -18.32 -4.25 42.13
CA CYS A 291 -19.35 -3.39 42.71
C CYS A 291 -20.71 -4.07 42.63
#